data_AF-A0A5S4SYP4-F1
#
_entry.id   AF-A0A5S4SYP4-F1
#
_cell.length_a   1.000
_cell.length_b   1.000
_cell.length_c   1.000
_cell.angle_alpha   90.00
_cell.angle_beta   90.00
_cell.angle_gamma   90.00
#
_symmetry.space_group_name_H-M   'P 1'
#
loop_
_entity.id
_entity.type
_entity.pdbx_description
1 polymer ?
#
loop_
_entity_poly.entity_id
_entity_poly.type
_entity_poly.pdbx_seq_one_letter_code
_entity_poly.pdbx_strand_id
1 'polypeptide(L)'
;MASAFLFLVAAGAQAAPVDVYRGTLGGSAVVMELGKPGEDGERQGRYFYLRHGVDIPLRGSLNGLSEARPLNNDWARESGGEPPVLTDSQQRRIVWELRQQGSALAGEWVDDIHGKKLPLALTHIAQYDPEKIAPFGVEAVTLAIVQGAGSGIASGVAISAQATPYDYLKVAEQKLEQGKEVVVSPTLAWRPVRDARTQFWYPRLTRHPDSKILAQTNTVLEQRHWGMSLEALACVGSIYQNAGPAAGSLGDFNNESIKVTYLSSALMSVVESGSTGCGGAHPNNHYDPFVLDLLKGGYMDFTRLLKDVKYGEYKLEYGDRLSRFLSKAVNRHSEDDKECTELLPQYMALMLDKPDKMSFVISGIGHAMGVCLGSGVSVPFKELKPYIKPGAQRYFQP
;
A
#
# COMPACT_ATOMS: atom_id res chain seq x y z
N MET A 1 34.60 -39.09 -2.23
CA MET A 1 33.13 -39.19 -2.33
C MET A 1 32.61 -37.78 -2.54
N ALA A 2 32.07 -37.50 -3.71
CA ALA A 2 31.52 -36.18 -4.06
C ALA A 2 30.01 -36.20 -3.75
N SER A 3 29.57 -35.40 -2.78
CA SER A 3 28.15 -35.21 -2.50
C SER A 3 27.58 -34.17 -3.45
N ALA A 4 26.78 -34.64 -4.41
CA ALA A 4 25.96 -33.79 -5.25
C ALA A 4 24.76 -33.26 -4.45
N PHE A 5 24.66 -31.95 -4.29
CA PHE A 5 23.45 -31.29 -3.84
C PHE A 5 22.46 -31.26 -5.01
N LEU A 6 21.42 -32.10 -4.96
CA LEU A 6 20.24 -31.94 -5.79
C LEU A 6 19.46 -30.72 -5.30
N PHE A 7 19.48 -29.65 -6.08
CA PHE A 7 18.46 -28.61 -5.99
C PHE A 7 17.15 -29.18 -6.55
N LEU A 8 16.20 -29.52 -5.68
CA LEU A 8 14.81 -29.63 -6.10
C LEU A 8 14.33 -28.22 -6.45
N VAL A 9 14.19 -27.96 -7.74
CA VAL A 9 13.39 -26.84 -8.24
C VAL A 9 11.95 -27.15 -7.83
N ALA A 10 11.44 -26.45 -6.82
CA ALA A 10 10.01 -26.45 -6.52
C ALA A 10 9.30 -25.92 -7.77
N ALA A 11 8.56 -26.79 -8.46
CA ALA A 11 7.64 -26.36 -9.49
C ALA A 11 6.64 -25.41 -8.83
N GLY A 12 6.73 -24.12 -9.16
CA GLY A 12 5.72 -23.15 -8.77
C GLY A 12 4.37 -23.64 -9.30
N ALA A 13 3.47 -24.02 -8.40
CA ALA A 13 2.08 -24.19 -8.74
C ALA A 13 1.58 -22.84 -9.23
N GLN A 14 1.40 -22.68 -10.55
CA GLN A 14 0.73 -21.52 -11.13
C GLN A 14 -0.62 -21.38 -10.44
N ALA A 15 -0.80 -20.35 -9.60
CA ALA A 15 -2.09 -20.07 -9.01
C ALA A 15 -3.07 -19.80 -10.16
N ALA A 16 -4.09 -20.64 -10.24
CA ALA A 16 -5.10 -20.52 -11.28
C ALA A 16 -5.87 -19.21 -11.14
N PRO A 17 -6.46 -18.68 -12.24
CA PRO A 17 -7.35 -17.53 -12.18
C PRO A 17 -8.43 -17.71 -11.11
N VAL A 18 -8.73 -16.62 -10.39
CA VAL A 18 -9.74 -16.57 -9.34
C VAL A 18 -10.97 -15.83 -9.81
N ASP A 19 -12.13 -16.29 -9.39
CA ASP A 19 -13.42 -15.69 -9.70
C ASP A 19 -13.82 -14.71 -8.59
N VAL A 20 -14.25 -13.51 -8.97
CA VAL A 20 -14.72 -12.46 -8.06
C VAL A 20 -16.23 -12.34 -8.15
N TYR A 21 -16.87 -12.41 -7.00
CA TYR A 21 -18.31 -12.31 -6.82
C TYR A 21 -18.67 -11.14 -5.91
N ARG A 22 -19.83 -10.53 -6.16
CA ARG A 22 -20.40 -9.47 -5.31
C ARG A 22 -21.86 -9.77 -5.01
N GLY A 23 -22.30 -9.50 -3.79
CA GLY A 23 -23.69 -9.68 -3.40
C GLY A 23 -23.91 -9.48 -1.92
N THR A 24 -24.74 -10.34 -1.31
CA THR A 24 -25.13 -10.19 0.11
C THR A 24 -25.00 -11.47 0.91
N LEU A 25 -24.58 -11.32 2.16
CA LEU A 25 -24.66 -12.30 3.24
C LEU A 25 -25.58 -11.76 4.34
N GLY A 26 -26.75 -12.36 4.51
CA GLY A 26 -27.74 -11.91 5.51
C GLY A 26 -28.14 -10.45 5.32
N GLY A 27 -28.20 -9.98 4.07
CA GLY A 27 -28.48 -8.59 3.70
C GLY A 27 -27.28 -7.63 3.81
N SER A 28 -26.14 -8.05 4.37
CA SER A 28 -24.91 -7.25 4.38
C SER A 28 -24.17 -7.41 3.06
N ALA A 29 -23.74 -6.31 2.44
CA ALA A 29 -22.97 -6.36 1.20
C ALA A 29 -21.59 -7.00 1.42
N VAL A 30 -21.25 -7.97 0.57
CA VAL A 30 -19.97 -8.70 0.58
C VAL A 30 -19.38 -8.82 -0.83
N VAL A 31 -18.06 -8.96 -0.88
CA VAL A 31 -17.30 -9.37 -2.07
C VAL A 31 -16.52 -10.62 -1.69
N MET A 32 -16.52 -11.60 -2.59
CA MET A 32 -15.81 -12.86 -2.42
C MET A 32 -14.89 -13.11 -3.61
N GLU A 33 -13.71 -13.61 -3.32
CA GLU A 33 -12.79 -14.19 -4.29
C GLU A 33 -12.68 -15.68 -4.01
N LEU A 34 -12.82 -16.51 -5.04
CA LEU A 34 -12.76 -17.95 -4.92
C LEU A 34 -11.92 -18.56 -6.04
N GLY A 35 -10.96 -19.38 -5.66
CA GLY A 35 -10.11 -20.12 -6.58
C GLY A 35 -10.82 -21.31 -7.24
N LYS A 36 -10.15 -21.85 -8.26
CA LYS A 36 -10.53 -23.12 -8.87
C LYS A 36 -10.34 -24.28 -7.88
N PRO A 37 -11.10 -25.38 -8.03
CA PRO A 37 -10.91 -26.53 -7.16
C PRO A 37 -9.56 -27.19 -7.47
N GLY A 38 -8.85 -27.62 -6.43
CA GLY A 38 -7.71 -28.52 -6.54
C GLY A 38 -8.13 -29.93 -6.94
N GLU A 39 -7.17 -30.84 -7.02
CA GLU A 39 -7.41 -32.26 -7.36
C GLU A 39 -8.31 -32.98 -6.35
N ASP A 40 -8.27 -32.54 -5.09
CA ASP A 40 -9.10 -33.01 -3.97
C ASP A 40 -10.50 -32.38 -3.95
N GLY A 41 -10.80 -31.46 -4.87
CA GLY A 41 -12.06 -30.72 -4.94
C GLY A 41 -12.13 -29.52 -3.99
N GLU A 42 -11.09 -29.28 -3.18
CA GLU A 42 -11.00 -28.17 -2.24
C GLU A 42 -10.64 -26.87 -2.97
N ARG A 43 -11.17 -25.76 -2.48
CA ARG A 43 -10.90 -24.42 -3.00
C ARG A 43 -10.34 -23.56 -1.88
N GLN A 44 -9.55 -22.57 -2.27
CA GLN A 44 -9.13 -21.49 -1.39
C GLN A 44 -9.78 -20.20 -1.86
N GLY A 45 -10.13 -19.34 -0.91
CA GLY A 45 -10.74 -18.07 -1.21
C GLY A 45 -10.69 -17.15 0.00
N ARG A 46 -11.35 -16.01 -0.15
CA ARG A 46 -11.52 -15.01 0.90
C ARG A 46 -12.70 -14.14 0.57
N TYR A 47 -13.27 -13.52 1.59
CA TYR A 47 -14.32 -12.53 1.39
C TYR A 47 -14.15 -11.36 2.35
N PHE A 48 -14.76 -10.22 2.04
CA PHE A 48 -14.90 -9.12 2.98
C PHE A 48 -16.32 -8.55 2.93
N TYR A 49 -16.75 -7.99 4.07
CA TYR A 49 -17.90 -7.10 4.12
C TYR A 49 -17.48 -5.72 3.64
N LEU A 50 -18.20 -5.09 2.69
CA LEU A 50 -17.82 -3.77 2.14
C LEU A 50 -17.62 -2.72 3.24
N ARG A 51 -18.45 -2.77 4.28
CA ARG A 51 -18.39 -1.87 5.45
C ARG A 51 -17.11 -2.00 6.28
N HIS A 52 -16.41 -3.13 6.18
CA HIS A 52 -15.24 -3.45 7.01
C HIS A 52 -13.95 -3.52 6.19
N GLY A 53 -14.00 -4.09 4.97
CA GLY A 53 -12.84 -4.20 4.07
C GLY A 53 -11.77 -5.22 4.50
N VAL A 54 -11.97 -5.89 5.64
CA VAL A 54 -11.05 -6.90 6.20
C VAL A 54 -11.33 -8.26 5.56
N ASP A 55 -10.29 -8.88 5.02
CA ASP A 55 -10.38 -10.21 4.43
C ASP A 55 -10.57 -11.29 5.50
N ILE A 56 -11.49 -12.21 5.22
CA ILE A 56 -11.76 -13.41 6.02
C ILE A 56 -11.48 -14.62 5.12
N PRO A 57 -10.45 -15.44 5.43
CA PRO A 57 -10.11 -16.61 4.61
C PRO A 57 -11.21 -17.67 4.57
N LEU A 58 -11.31 -18.33 3.41
CA LEU A 58 -12.21 -19.46 3.14
C LEU A 58 -11.40 -20.65 2.59
N ARG A 59 -11.75 -21.87 3.00
CA ARG A 59 -11.25 -23.11 2.39
C ARG A 59 -12.28 -24.22 2.48
N GLY A 60 -12.42 -25.02 1.44
CA GLY A 60 -13.42 -26.09 1.39
C GLY A 60 -13.86 -26.45 -0.02
N SER A 61 -14.65 -27.51 -0.13
CA SER A 61 -15.55 -27.71 -1.27
C SER A 61 -16.61 -26.59 -1.37
N LEU A 62 -17.19 -26.37 -2.55
CA LEU A 62 -18.13 -25.26 -2.79
C LEU A 62 -19.37 -25.29 -1.87
N ASN A 63 -19.87 -26.48 -1.54
CA ASN A 63 -21.00 -26.68 -0.64
C ASN A 63 -20.59 -26.82 0.83
N GLY A 64 -19.36 -26.46 1.17
CA GLY A 64 -18.80 -26.61 2.51
C GLY A 64 -17.53 -25.79 2.72
N LEU A 65 -17.52 -24.51 2.33
CA LEU A 65 -16.37 -23.63 2.57
C LEU A 65 -16.33 -23.23 4.05
N SER A 66 -15.31 -23.68 4.78
CA SER A 66 -15.04 -23.26 6.15
C SER A 66 -14.48 -21.85 6.19
N GLU A 67 -15.00 -21.06 7.11
CA GLU A 67 -14.52 -19.72 7.44
C GLU A 67 -13.41 -19.77 8.49
N ALA A 68 -12.33 -19.02 8.26
CA ALA A 68 -11.27 -18.88 9.25
C ALA A 68 -11.76 -18.07 10.45
N ARG A 69 -11.27 -18.43 11.64
CA ARG A 69 -11.62 -17.74 12.88
C ARG A 69 -10.45 -16.89 13.38
N PRO A 70 -10.70 -15.73 14.02
CA PRO A 70 -9.64 -14.89 14.54
C PRO A 70 -8.82 -15.59 15.64
N LEU A 71 -7.50 -15.41 15.61
CA LEU A 71 -6.54 -16.06 16.51
C LEU A 71 -6.39 -15.38 17.89
N ASN A 72 -7.08 -14.27 18.11
CA ASN A 72 -7.10 -13.55 19.39
C ASN A 72 -8.01 -14.18 20.46
N ASN A 73 -8.56 -15.37 20.20
CA ASN A 73 -9.43 -16.08 21.12
C ASN A 73 -8.72 -17.30 21.72
N ASP A 74 -9.08 -17.68 22.95
CA ASP A 74 -8.45 -18.79 23.69
C ASP A 74 -8.43 -20.10 22.89
N TRP A 75 -9.49 -20.38 22.12
CA TRP A 75 -9.59 -21.58 21.29
C TRP A 75 -8.46 -21.68 20.25
N ALA A 76 -7.99 -20.57 19.68
CA ALA A 76 -6.96 -20.59 18.63
C ALA A 76 -5.58 -20.96 19.20
N ARG A 77 -5.31 -20.55 20.45
CA ARG A 77 -4.09 -20.93 21.19
C ARG A 77 -4.11 -22.41 21.57
N GLU A 78 -5.31 -22.95 21.83
CA GLU A 78 -5.53 -24.36 22.20
C GLU A 78 -5.57 -25.32 21.01
N SER A 79 -6.00 -24.85 19.84
CA SER A 79 -6.22 -25.70 18.66
C SER A 79 -4.92 -26.20 18.03
N GLY A 80 -3.79 -25.54 18.27
CA GLY A 80 -2.46 -25.95 17.76
C GLY A 80 -2.32 -26.04 16.24
N GLY A 81 -3.34 -25.63 15.48
CA GLY A 81 -3.37 -25.69 14.02
C GLY A 81 -2.52 -24.59 13.38
N GLU A 82 -1.97 -24.87 12.19
CA GLU A 82 -1.28 -23.86 11.40
C GLU A 82 -2.27 -22.79 10.89
N PRO A 83 -1.97 -21.50 11.06
CA PRO A 83 -2.79 -20.43 10.52
C PRO A 83 -2.92 -20.43 8.98
N PRO A 84 -4.06 -20.00 8.41
CA PRO A 84 -5.27 -19.63 9.12
C PRO A 84 -5.97 -20.85 9.73
N VAL A 85 -6.35 -20.72 11.01
CA VAL A 85 -7.04 -21.80 11.71
C VAL A 85 -8.50 -21.79 11.23
N LEU A 86 -8.77 -22.70 10.30
CA LEU A 86 -10.08 -22.98 9.74
C LEU A 86 -10.82 -23.92 10.68
N THR A 87 -12.13 -23.75 10.84
CA THR A 87 -12.93 -24.78 11.50
C THR A 87 -12.90 -26.04 10.63
N ASP A 88 -12.28 -27.12 11.12
CA ASP A 88 -12.30 -28.40 10.41
C ASP A 88 -13.70 -29.03 10.45
N SER A 89 -13.91 -30.07 9.64
CA SER A 89 -15.21 -30.74 9.55
C SER A 89 -15.66 -31.45 10.85
N GLN A 90 -14.78 -31.61 11.84
CA GLN A 90 -15.06 -32.29 13.11
C GLN A 90 -15.27 -31.31 14.29
N GLN A 91 -14.95 -30.02 14.13
CA GLN A 91 -15.12 -28.98 15.14
C GLN A 91 -16.24 -27.99 14.76
N ARG A 92 -16.79 -27.30 15.76
CA ARG A 92 -17.89 -26.32 15.67
C ARG A 92 -17.72 -25.40 14.44
N ARG A 93 -18.68 -25.44 13.51
CA ARG A 93 -18.53 -24.96 12.13
C ARG A 93 -19.04 -23.54 11.93
N ILE A 94 -18.29 -22.75 11.16
CA ILE A 94 -18.84 -21.62 10.39
C ILE A 94 -18.58 -21.94 8.92
N VAL A 95 -19.64 -22.28 8.18
CA VAL A 95 -19.54 -22.86 6.83
C VAL A 95 -20.44 -22.13 5.85
N TRP A 96 -19.95 -21.95 4.63
CA TRP A 96 -20.73 -21.48 3.49
C TRP A 96 -21.16 -22.68 2.64
N GLU A 97 -22.47 -22.93 2.61
CA GLU A 97 -23.10 -23.97 1.80
C GLU A 97 -23.58 -23.35 0.47
N LEU A 98 -22.67 -23.19 -0.50
CA LEU A 98 -22.99 -22.57 -1.78
C LEU A 98 -23.35 -23.58 -2.86
N ARG A 99 -24.17 -23.13 -3.81
CA ARG A 99 -24.51 -23.83 -5.04
C ARG A 99 -24.35 -22.90 -6.23
N GLN A 100 -23.83 -23.45 -7.33
CA GLN A 100 -23.76 -22.73 -8.60
C GLN A 100 -25.17 -22.55 -9.19
N GLN A 101 -25.48 -21.33 -9.62
CA GLN A 101 -26.69 -20.97 -10.35
C GLN A 101 -26.31 -20.15 -11.59
N GLY A 102 -26.00 -20.83 -12.70
CA GLY A 102 -25.39 -20.18 -13.87
C GLY A 102 -24.02 -19.64 -13.52
N SER A 103 -23.78 -18.33 -13.68
CA SER A 103 -22.56 -17.65 -13.21
C SER A 103 -22.67 -17.11 -11.77
N ALA A 104 -23.84 -17.21 -11.14
CA ALA A 104 -24.06 -16.77 -9.76
C ALA A 104 -23.81 -17.91 -8.76
N LEU A 105 -23.62 -17.53 -7.49
CA LEU A 105 -23.60 -18.44 -6.34
C LEU A 105 -24.72 -18.07 -5.39
N ALA A 106 -25.44 -19.07 -4.87
CA ALA A 106 -26.47 -18.87 -3.86
C ALA A 106 -26.43 -19.99 -2.83
N GLY A 107 -26.88 -19.72 -1.61
CA GLY A 107 -26.80 -20.70 -0.54
C GLY A 107 -27.07 -20.11 0.84
N GLU A 108 -26.47 -20.73 1.84
CA GLU A 108 -26.57 -20.29 3.23
C GLU A 108 -25.18 -20.24 3.87
N TRP A 109 -24.97 -19.23 4.71
CA TRP A 109 -23.92 -19.24 5.72
C TRP A 109 -24.52 -19.85 6.98
N VAL A 110 -23.81 -20.80 7.56
CA VAL A 110 -24.26 -21.60 8.70
C VAL A 110 -23.21 -21.51 9.80
N ASP A 111 -23.62 -20.96 10.94
CA ASP A 111 -22.86 -20.93 12.19
C ASP A 111 -23.46 -21.97 13.13
N ASP A 112 -22.86 -23.15 13.14
CA ASP A 112 -23.22 -24.27 14.02
C ASP A 112 -22.77 -24.01 15.47
N ILE A 113 -21.99 -22.96 15.73
CA ILE A 113 -21.60 -22.55 17.09
C ILE A 113 -22.79 -21.91 17.79
N HIS A 114 -23.52 -21.04 17.09
CA HIS A 114 -24.66 -20.29 17.65
C HIS A 114 -26.01 -20.68 17.04
N GLY A 115 -26.04 -21.66 16.12
CA GLY A 115 -27.25 -22.12 15.43
C GLY A 115 -27.84 -21.09 14.46
N LYS A 116 -27.01 -20.20 13.91
CA LYS A 116 -27.46 -19.09 13.05
C LYS A 116 -27.29 -19.45 11.58
N LYS A 117 -28.30 -19.09 10.79
CA LYS A 117 -28.27 -19.21 9.33
C LYS A 117 -28.54 -17.88 8.65
N LEU A 118 -27.80 -17.58 7.60
CA LEU A 118 -27.97 -16.35 6.82
C LEU A 118 -27.99 -16.67 5.32
N PRO A 119 -28.92 -16.09 4.54
CA PRO A 119 -28.97 -16.32 3.11
C PRO A 119 -27.78 -15.67 2.38
N LEU A 120 -27.33 -16.33 1.32
CA LEU A 120 -26.27 -15.89 0.42
C LEU A 120 -26.80 -15.78 -1.01
N ALA A 121 -26.49 -14.66 -1.65
CA ALA A 121 -26.73 -14.44 -3.07
C ALA A 121 -25.58 -13.60 -3.62
N LEU A 122 -24.81 -14.15 -4.56
CA LEU A 122 -23.59 -13.57 -5.11
C LEU A 122 -23.61 -13.66 -6.63
N THR A 123 -23.28 -12.57 -7.30
CA THR A 123 -23.16 -12.50 -8.76
C THR A 123 -21.70 -12.45 -9.15
N HIS A 124 -21.27 -13.29 -10.10
CA HIS A 124 -19.93 -13.19 -10.68
C HIS A 124 -19.77 -11.86 -11.43
N ILE A 125 -18.69 -11.15 -11.15
CA ILE A 125 -18.44 -9.81 -11.73
C ILE A 125 -17.11 -9.72 -12.48
N ALA A 126 -16.12 -10.55 -12.14
CA ALA A 126 -14.81 -10.52 -12.79
C ALA A 126 -14.04 -11.82 -12.52
N GLN A 127 -13.03 -12.07 -13.34
CA GLN A 127 -12.00 -13.08 -13.09
C GLN A 127 -10.64 -12.42 -13.30
N TYR A 128 -9.66 -12.73 -12.46
CA TYR A 128 -8.29 -12.24 -12.63
C TYR A 128 -7.26 -13.23 -12.13
N ASP A 129 -5.99 -12.91 -12.34
CA ASP A 129 -4.85 -13.74 -11.97
C ASP A 129 -4.03 -13.03 -10.87
N PRO A 130 -4.11 -13.47 -9.61
CA PRO A 130 -3.39 -12.85 -8.50
C PRO A 130 -1.86 -12.87 -8.68
N GLU A 131 -1.29 -13.87 -9.35
CA GLU A 131 0.16 -13.93 -9.57
C GLU A 131 0.65 -12.86 -10.55
N LYS A 132 -0.18 -12.48 -11.52
CA LYS A 132 0.16 -11.41 -12.47
C LYS A 132 0.19 -10.02 -11.84
N ILE A 133 -0.45 -9.85 -10.70
CA ILE A 133 -0.48 -8.58 -9.98
C ILE A 133 0.40 -8.58 -8.74
N ALA A 134 0.91 -9.73 -8.31
CA ALA A 134 1.70 -9.86 -7.10
C ALA A 134 3.08 -9.16 -7.25
N PRO A 135 3.62 -8.59 -6.16
CA PRO A 135 5.01 -8.14 -6.11
C PRO A 135 5.97 -9.27 -6.51
N PHE A 136 7.04 -8.93 -7.22
CA PHE A 136 8.08 -9.87 -7.64
C PHE A 136 9.48 -9.29 -7.48
N GLY A 137 10.50 -10.14 -7.53
CA GLY A 137 11.90 -9.73 -7.47
C GLY A 137 12.23 -8.95 -6.18
N VAL A 138 12.90 -7.81 -6.33
CA VAL A 138 13.34 -6.97 -5.19
C VAL A 138 12.15 -6.47 -4.36
N GLU A 139 11.02 -6.14 -4.99
CA GLU A 139 9.83 -5.66 -4.27
C GLU A 139 9.28 -6.74 -3.33
N ALA A 140 9.15 -7.98 -3.83
CA ALA A 140 8.70 -9.10 -3.00
C ALA A 140 9.66 -9.40 -1.83
N VAL A 141 10.97 -9.33 -2.07
CA VAL A 141 11.98 -9.53 -1.02
C VAL A 141 11.90 -8.42 0.03
N THR A 142 11.79 -7.16 -0.40
CA THR A 142 11.65 -6.01 0.50
C THR A 142 10.39 -6.12 1.35
N LEU A 143 9.24 -6.45 0.75
CA LEU A 143 7.97 -6.64 1.47
C LEU A 143 8.00 -7.86 2.41
N ALA A 144 8.83 -8.87 2.15
CA ALA A 144 9.00 -10.00 3.06
C ALA A 144 9.92 -9.65 4.25
N ILE A 145 10.89 -8.76 4.06
CA ILE A 145 11.79 -8.28 5.12
C ILE A 145 11.09 -7.25 6.00
N VAL A 146 10.34 -6.33 5.40
CA VAL A 146 9.52 -5.35 6.10
C VAL A 146 8.29 -6.10 6.59
N GLN A 147 8.24 -6.45 7.88
CA GLN A 147 7.22 -7.36 8.44
C GLN A 147 5.82 -6.71 8.62
N GLY A 148 5.46 -5.81 7.69
CA GLY A 148 4.11 -5.33 7.46
C GLY A 148 3.34 -6.24 6.50
N ALA A 149 2.02 -6.18 6.57
CA ALA A 149 1.14 -6.80 5.60
C ALA A 149 1.11 -5.90 4.37
N GLY A 150 1.70 -6.36 3.26
CA GLY A 150 1.62 -5.66 1.99
C GLY A 150 0.20 -5.66 1.43
N SER A 151 -0.06 -4.78 0.46
CA SER A 151 -1.33 -4.74 -0.27
C SER A 151 -1.60 -6.02 -1.08
N GLY A 152 -0.56 -6.83 -1.32
CA GLY A 152 -0.59 -7.98 -2.23
C GLY A 152 -0.52 -7.60 -3.70
N ILE A 153 -0.33 -6.32 -4.02
CA ILE A 153 -0.34 -5.75 -5.37
C ILE A 153 1.00 -5.07 -5.62
N ALA A 154 1.65 -5.39 -6.75
CA ALA A 154 2.91 -4.79 -7.15
C ALA A 154 2.76 -3.27 -7.36
N SER A 155 3.77 -2.51 -6.96
CA SER A 155 3.82 -1.04 -7.03
C SER A 155 3.52 -0.45 -8.42
N GLY A 156 3.82 -1.20 -9.49
CA GLY A 156 3.56 -0.81 -10.88
C GLY A 156 2.16 -1.17 -11.41
N VAL A 157 1.34 -1.89 -10.63
CA VAL A 157 0.01 -2.34 -11.03
C VAL A 157 -1.04 -1.37 -10.51
N ALA A 158 -1.91 -0.89 -11.40
CA ALA A 158 -2.98 0.01 -11.02
C ALA A 158 -4.10 -0.72 -10.28
N ILE A 159 -4.46 -0.24 -9.11
CA ILE A 159 -5.64 -0.68 -8.35
C ILE A 159 -6.88 -0.22 -9.13
N SER A 160 -7.55 -1.15 -9.79
CA SER A 160 -8.61 -0.89 -10.76
C SER A 160 -9.58 -2.07 -10.90
N ALA A 161 -10.78 -1.81 -11.42
CA ALA A 161 -11.75 -2.86 -11.71
C ALA A 161 -11.24 -3.91 -12.72
N GLN A 162 -10.27 -3.54 -13.57
CA GLN A 162 -9.73 -4.43 -14.60
C GLN A 162 -8.57 -5.29 -14.08
N ALA A 163 -7.63 -4.70 -13.35
CA ALA A 163 -6.43 -5.41 -12.90
C ALA A 163 -6.62 -6.10 -11.55
N THR A 164 -7.35 -5.46 -10.63
CA THR A 164 -7.46 -5.86 -9.22
C THR A 164 -8.92 -5.79 -8.74
N PRO A 165 -9.87 -6.48 -9.42
CA PRO A 165 -11.31 -6.29 -9.19
C PRO A 165 -11.76 -6.51 -7.74
N TYR A 166 -11.14 -7.47 -7.03
CA TYR A 166 -11.43 -7.74 -5.62
C TYR A 166 -11.01 -6.58 -4.71
N ASP A 167 -9.74 -6.16 -4.79
CA ASP A 167 -9.19 -5.10 -3.95
C ASP A 167 -9.70 -3.72 -4.32
N TYR A 168 -9.98 -3.47 -5.61
CA TYR A 168 -10.59 -2.22 -6.08
C TYR A 168 -11.93 -1.97 -5.39
N LEU A 169 -12.78 -3.00 -5.22
CA LEU A 169 -14.06 -2.87 -4.52
C LEU A 169 -13.91 -2.60 -3.02
N LYS A 170 -12.77 -2.94 -2.40
CA LYS A 170 -12.53 -2.58 -1.00
C LYS A 170 -12.40 -1.07 -0.81
N VAL A 171 -11.85 -0.36 -1.80
CA VAL A 171 -11.38 1.02 -1.63
C VAL A 171 -12.11 2.06 -2.50
N ALA A 172 -12.56 1.69 -3.70
CA ALA A 172 -13.08 2.66 -4.67
C ALA A 172 -14.50 3.16 -4.38
N GLU A 173 -15.32 2.34 -3.71
CA GLU A 173 -16.73 2.67 -3.41
C GLU A 173 -16.92 3.32 -2.04
N GLN A 174 -15.82 3.64 -1.35
CA GLN A 174 -15.87 4.11 0.02
C GLN A 174 -16.19 5.60 0.08
N LYS A 175 -17.14 5.94 0.95
CA LYS A 175 -17.45 7.33 1.23
C LYS A 175 -16.36 7.90 2.13
N LEU A 176 -15.52 8.76 1.56
CA LEU A 176 -14.45 9.42 2.29
C LEU A 176 -14.98 10.63 3.07
N GLU A 177 -14.53 10.75 4.31
CA GLU A 177 -14.64 11.96 5.09
C GLU A 177 -13.78 13.06 4.45
N GLN A 178 -14.24 14.31 4.50
CA GLN A 178 -13.51 15.44 3.93
C GLN A 178 -13.10 16.38 5.05
N GLY A 179 -11.81 16.65 5.14
CA GLY A 179 -11.29 17.66 6.06
C GLY A 179 -11.39 19.07 5.48
N LYS A 180 -10.89 20.03 6.26
CA LYS A 180 -10.87 21.45 5.86
C LYS A 180 -10.01 21.66 4.63
N GLU A 181 -10.55 22.40 3.66
CA GLU A 181 -9.79 22.82 2.48
C GLU A 181 -8.72 23.86 2.84
N VAL A 182 -7.53 23.65 2.31
CA VAL A 182 -6.38 24.55 2.38
C VAL A 182 -6.27 25.27 1.04
N VAL A 183 -6.59 26.57 1.05
CA VAL A 183 -6.56 27.42 -0.15
C VAL A 183 -5.22 28.14 -0.22
N VAL A 184 -4.42 27.82 -1.23
CA VAL A 184 -3.14 28.50 -1.51
C VAL A 184 -3.38 29.77 -2.33
N SER A 185 -4.30 29.70 -3.30
CA SER A 185 -4.78 30.84 -4.08
C SER A 185 -6.21 30.57 -4.58
N PRO A 186 -6.91 31.55 -5.18
CA PRO A 186 -8.26 31.32 -5.71
C PRO A 186 -8.37 30.12 -6.66
N THR A 187 -7.30 29.81 -7.40
CA THR A 187 -7.23 28.72 -8.39
C THR A 187 -6.43 27.51 -7.93
N LEU A 188 -5.90 27.50 -6.70
CA LEU A 188 -5.02 26.43 -6.20
C LEU A 188 -5.35 26.08 -4.75
N ALA A 189 -5.80 24.86 -4.51
CA ALA A 189 -6.19 24.38 -3.19
C ALA A 189 -6.19 22.86 -3.13
N TRP A 190 -6.13 22.34 -1.91
CA TRP A 190 -6.23 20.92 -1.62
C TRP A 190 -7.02 20.69 -0.34
N ARG A 191 -7.51 19.47 -0.11
CA ARG A 191 -8.07 19.05 1.18
C ARG A 191 -7.63 17.64 1.54
N PRO A 192 -7.50 17.32 2.83
CA PRO A 192 -7.35 15.93 3.25
C PRO A 192 -8.69 15.20 3.15
N VAL A 193 -8.64 13.91 2.79
CA VAL A 193 -9.76 12.97 2.82
C VAL A 193 -9.38 11.72 3.59
N ARG A 194 -10.35 11.02 4.18
CA ARG A 194 -10.08 9.86 5.04
C ARG A 194 -11.15 8.79 4.88
N ASP A 195 -10.71 7.53 4.79
CA ASP A 195 -11.59 6.38 5.00
C ASP A 195 -11.73 6.14 6.51
N ALA A 196 -12.97 6.11 7.01
CA ALA A 196 -13.24 5.91 8.44
C ALA A 196 -12.71 4.58 8.99
N ARG A 197 -12.50 3.58 8.12
CA ARG A 197 -12.00 2.25 8.48
C ARG A 197 -10.49 2.24 8.72
N THR A 198 -9.73 3.04 7.97
CA THR A 198 -8.25 3.07 8.06
C THR A 198 -7.70 4.29 8.81
N GLN A 199 -8.55 5.30 9.04
CA GLN A 199 -8.35 6.39 10.01
C GLN A 199 -7.23 7.41 9.75
N PHE A 200 -6.47 7.29 8.66
CA PHE A 200 -5.47 8.28 8.25
C PHE A 200 -5.99 9.25 7.18
N TRP A 201 -5.44 10.47 7.16
CA TRP A 201 -5.80 11.52 6.21
C TRP A 201 -4.88 11.52 5.00
N TYR A 202 -5.42 11.62 3.80
CA TYR A 202 -4.65 11.66 2.56
C TYR A 202 -5.05 12.86 1.69
N PRO A 203 -4.12 13.57 1.04
CA PRO A 203 -4.47 14.77 0.28
C PRO A 203 -5.24 14.49 -1.03
N ARG A 204 -6.05 15.47 -1.42
CA ARG A 204 -6.68 15.61 -2.75
C ARG A 204 -6.58 17.06 -3.20
N LEU A 205 -6.14 17.31 -4.42
CA LEU A 205 -6.29 18.63 -5.04
C LEU A 205 -7.76 18.93 -5.26
N THR A 206 -8.17 20.15 -4.92
CA THR A 206 -9.55 20.62 -5.10
C THR A 206 -9.65 21.76 -6.09
N ARG A 207 -8.55 22.48 -6.32
CA ARG A 207 -8.45 23.54 -7.32
C ARG A 207 -7.09 23.49 -8.00
N HIS A 208 -7.09 23.63 -9.31
CA HIS A 208 -5.92 23.82 -10.13
C HIS A 208 -6.34 24.59 -11.39
N PRO A 209 -5.50 25.48 -11.98
CA PRO A 209 -5.86 26.21 -13.20
C PRO A 209 -6.17 25.29 -14.40
N ASP A 210 -5.55 24.12 -14.43
CA ASP A 210 -5.78 23.07 -15.43
C ASP A 210 -6.55 21.90 -14.79
N SER A 211 -7.77 21.66 -15.26
CA SER A 211 -8.66 20.60 -14.77
C SER A 211 -8.18 19.18 -15.14
N LYS A 212 -7.43 19.03 -16.24
CA LYS A 212 -6.83 17.75 -16.61
C LYS A 212 -5.72 17.39 -15.63
N ILE A 213 -4.86 18.35 -15.28
CA ILE A 213 -3.84 18.15 -14.25
C ILE A 213 -4.49 17.83 -12.90
N LEU A 214 -5.54 18.54 -12.52
CA LEU A 214 -6.28 18.24 -11.27
C LEU A 214 -6.70 16.77 -11.23
N ALA A 215 -7.34 16.28 -12.29
CA ALA A 215 -7.79 14.90 -12.37
C ALA A 215 -6.62 13.91 -12.33
N GLN A 216 -5.58 14.12 -13.15
CA GLN A 216 -4.41 13.23 -13.21
C GLN A 216 -3.65 13.15 -11.88
N THR A 217 -3.45 14.29 -11.22
CA THR A 217 -2.80 14.33 -9.90
C THR A 217 -3.64 13.60 -8.86
N ASN A 218 -4.95 13.81 -8.86
CA ASN A 218 -5.84 13.09 -7.94
C ASN A 218 -5.86 11.58 -8.21
N THR A 219 -5.73 11.12 -9.46
CA THR A 219 -5.55 9.68 -9.74
C THR A 219 -4.31 9.13 -9.05
N VAL A 220 -3.17 9.83 -9.09
CA VAL A 220 -1.95 9.37 -8.40
C VAL A 220 -2.13 9.34 -6.89
N LEU A 221 -2.66 10.43 -6.31
CA LEU A 221 -2.94 10.51 -4.88
C LEU A 221 -3.96 9.46 -4.42
N GLU A 222 -4.87 9.07 -5.31
CA GLU A 222 -5.86 8.03 -5.05
C GLU A 222 -5.24 6.63 -5.06
N GLN A 223 -4.43 6.30 -6.07
CA GLN A 223 -3.72 5.02 -6.13
C GLN A 223 -2.83 4.82 -4.90
N ARG A 224 -2.10 5.87 -4.47
CA ARG A 224 -1.29 5.80 -3.25
C ARG A 224 -2.13 5.59 -2.00
N HIS A 225 -3.20 6.38 -1.84
CA HIS A 225 -4.13 6.22 -0.71
C HIS A 225 -4.70 4.80 -0.68
N TRP A 226 -5.15 4.28 -1.82
CA TRP A 226 -5.68 2.92 -1.93
C TRP A 226 -4.66 1.85 -1.56
N GLY A 227 -3.41 1.96 -2.02
CA GLY A 227 -2.34 1.03 -1.61
C GLY A 227 -2.16 1.00 -0.10
N MET A 228 -2.01 2.17 0.52
CA MET A 228 -1.86 2.29 1.98
C MET A 228 -3.10 1.81 2.74
N SER A 229 -4.31 2.04 2.22
CA SER A 229 -5.54 1.52 2.84
C SER A 229 -5.61 0.00 2.78
N LEU A 230 -5.17 -0.62 1.68
CA LEU A 230 -5.12 -2.07 1.55
C LEU A 230 -4.11 -2.69 2.53
N GLU A 231 -2.94 -2.08 2.71
CA GLU A 231 -1.94 -2.50 3.70
C GLU A 231 -2.51 -2.42 5.14
N ALA A 232 -3.15 -1.30 5.49
CA ALA A 232 -3.78 -1.13 6.80
C ALA A 232 -4.89 -2.18 7.05
N LEU A 233 -5.73 -2.46 6.04
CA LEU A 233 -6.77 -3.49 6.14
C LEU A 233 -6.18 -4.91 6.18
N ALA A 234 -5.05 -5.14 5.50
CA ALA A 234 -4.32 -6.39 5.58
C ALA A 234 -3.69 -6.59 6.97
N CYS A 235 -3.23 -5.53 7.64
CA CYS A 235 -2.84 -5.60 9.06
C CYS A 235 -4.00 -6.09 9.94
N VAL A 236 -5.22 -5.59 9.71
CA VAL A 236 -6.38 -6.06 10.47
C VAL A 236 -6.69 -7.52 10.13
N GLY A 237 -6.57 -7.91 8.86
CA GLY A 237 -6.73 -9.29 8.41
C GLY A 237 -5.69 -10.26 8.98
N SER A 238 -4.53 -9.76 9.43
CA SER A 238 -3.47 -10.59 10.00
C SER A 238 -3.89 -11.34 11.27
N ILE A 239 -5.00 -10.94 11.91
CA ILE A 239 -5.60 -11.66 13.04
C ILE A 239 -5.97 -13.12 12.71
N TYR A 240 -6.13 -13.45 11.42
CA TYR A 240 -6.39 -14.81 10.97
C TYR A 240 -5.09 -15.60 10.72
N GLN A 241 -3.93 -14.95 10.68
CA GLN A 241 -2.66 -15.55 10.28
C GLN A 241 -1.62 -15.58 11.41
N ASN A 242 -1.71 -14.66 12.37
CA ASN A 242 -0.81 -14.63 13.52
C ASN A 242 -1.54 -14.17 14.79
N ALA A 243 -1.05 -14.61 15.96
CA ALA A 243 -1.55 -14.22 17.28
C ALA A 243 -0.63 -13.19 17.96
N GLY A 244 0.18 -12.47 17.17
CA GLY A 244 1.08 -11.44 17.68
C GLY A 244 0.32 -10.25 18.26
N PRO A 245 0.96 -9.41 19.10
CA PRO A 245 0.29 -8.29 19.77
C PRO A 245 -0.24 -7.22 18.79
N ALA A 246 0.32 -7.12 17.59
CA ALA A 246 -0.14 -6.20 16.55
C ALA A 246 -1.23 -6.80 15.62
N ALA A 247 -1.51 -8.10 15.74
CA ALA A 247 -2.47 -8.78 14.89
C ALA A 247 -3.87 -8.22 15.08
N GLY A 248 -4.59 -7.95 13.99
CA GLY A 248 -5.94 -7.39 14.09
C GLY A 248 -6.01 -5.90 14.36
N SER A 249 -4.87 -5.22 14.48
CA SER A 249 -4.81 -3.76 14.54
C SER A 249 -4.63 -3.16 13.14
N LEU A 250 -4.73 -1.84 13.03
CA LEU A 250 -4.35 -1.11 11.83
C LEU A 250 -2.83 -1.00 11.66
N GLY A 251 -2.01 -1.68 12.47
CA GLY A 251 -0.55 -1.67 12.36
C GLY A 251 0.08 -0.28 12.37
N ASP A 252 -0.44 0.60 13.23
CA ASP A 252 -0.08 2.01 13.37
C ASP A 252 -0.33 2.90 12.15
N PHE A 253 -0.97 2.39 11.08
CA PHE A 253 -1.33 3.21 9.92
C PHE A 253 -2.26 4.38 10.28
N ASN A 254 -3.07 4.25 11.35
CA ASN A 254 -3.89 5.34 11.87
C ASN A 254 -3.08 6.50 12.47
N ASN A 255 -1.79 6.32 12.73
CA ASN A 255 -0.85 7.33 13.23
C ASN A 255 0.10 7.85 12.14
N GLU A 256 -0.09 7.44 10.89
CA GLU A 256 0.69 7.95 9.75
C GLU A 256 0.63 9.47 9.62
N SER A 257 1.80 10.08 9.36
CA SER A 257 1.91 11.51 9.10
C SER A 257 2.03 11.75 7.59
N ILE A 258 0.90 12.00 6.93
CA ILE A 258 0.85 12.37 5.51
C ILE A 258 0.68 13.90 5.39
N LYS A 259 1.73 14.59 4.92
CA LYS A 259 1.78 16.06 4.89
C LYS A 259 2.04 16.60 3.49
N VAL A 260 1.20 17.52 3.02
CA VAL A 260 1.51 18.38 1.87
C VAL A 260 2.52 19.43 2.34
N THR A 261 3.80 19.22 2.06
CA THR A 261 4.88 20.08 2.54
C THR A 261 5.06 21.31 1.66
N TYR A 262 4.66 21.24 0.40
CA TYR A 262 4.67 22.40 -0.51
C TYR A 262 3.67 22.20 -1.65
N LEU A 263 3.04 23.29 -2.08
CA LEU A 263 2.10 23.30 -3.21
C LEU A 263 2.24 24.61 -3.99
N SER A 264 2.52 24.49 -5.28
CA SER A 264 2.44 25.59 -6.27
C SER A 264 1.62 25.15 -7.47
N SER A 265 1.46 26.02 -8.48
CA SER A 265 0.83 25.61 -9.75
C SER A 265 1.70 24.67 -10.57
N ALA A 266 2.98 24.49 -10.20
CA ALA A 266 3.93 23.69 -10.95
C ALA A 266 4.21 22.32 -10.32
N LEU A 267 4.08 22.20 -8.99
CA LEU A 267 4.36 20.96 -8.29
C LEU A 267 3.63 20.85 -6.95
N MET A 268 3.51 19.62 -6.46
CA MET A 268 3.03 19.30 -5.12
C MET A 268 4.04 18.36 -4.47
N SER A 269 4.55 18.71 -3.29
CA SER A 269 5.42 17.85 -2.48
C SER A 269 4.62 17.32 -1.30
N VAL A 270 4.70 16.01 -1.10
CA VAL A 270 4.05 15.30 0.00
C VAL A 270 5.09 14.43 0.70
N VAL A 271 4.98 14.32 2.01
CA VAL A 271 5.77 13.37 2.82
C VAL A 271 4.81 12.40 3.49
N GLU A 272 5.05 11.11 3.30
CA GLU A 272 4.50 10.01 4.10
C GLU A 272 5.57 9.60 5.11
N SER A 273 5.22 9.43 6.38
CA SER A 273 6.20 9.12 7.41
C SER A 273 5.53 8.57 8.66
N GLY A 274 6.13 7.55 9.23
CA GLY A 274 5.64 6.92 10.45
C GLY A 274 6.40 5.64 10.76
N SER A 275 5.77 4.79 11.55
CA SER A 275 6.31 3.53 12.06
C SER A 275 5.23 2.45 12.00
N THR A 276 5.00 1.89 10.81
CA THR A 276 3.92 0.91 10.60
C THR A 276 4.39 -0.52 10.82
N GLY A 277 3.49 -1.41 11.23
CA GLY A 277 3.82 -2.82 11.37
C GLY A 277 2.64 -3.65 11.84
N CYS A 278 2.40 -4.79 11.18
CA CYS A 278 1.31 -5.71 11.53
C CYS A 278 1.80 -6.90 12.37
N GLY A 279 3.00 -6.81 12.94
CA GLY A 279 3.70 -7.90 13.64
C GLY A 279 5.20 -7.87 13.37
N GLY A 280 5.90 -8.91 13.79
CA GLY A 280 7.33 -9.07 13.53
C GLY A 280 8.30 -8.55 14.60
N ALA A 281 9.59 -8.55 14.28
CA ALA A 281 10.72 -8.16 15.12
C ALA A 281 10.91 -6.63 15.20
N HIS A 282 10.58 -5.88 14.15
CA HIS A 282 10.66 -4.42 14.14
C HIS A 282 9.61 -3.79 13.21
N PRO A 283 9.15 -2.55 13.50
CA PRO A 283 8.28 -1.82 12.59
C PRO A 283 9.03 -1.31 11.34
N ASN A 284 8.27 -0.83 10.38
CA ASN A 284 8.70 -0.09 9.20
C ASN A 284 8.75 1.41 9.51
N ASN A 285 9.86 1.86 10.10
CA ASN A 285 10.15 3.28 10.21
C ASN A 285 10.45 3.84 8.83
N HIS A 286 9.73 4.87 8.40
CA HIS A 286 9.91 5.45 7.07
C HIS A 286 9.72 6.98 7.05
N TYR A 287 10.31 7.57 6.02
CA TYR A 287 10.18 8.98 5.66
C TYR A 287 10.30 9.05 4.14
N ASP A 288 9.17 9.13 3.47
CA ASP A 288 9.02 8.88 2.05
C ASP A 288 8.45 10.12 1.38
N PRO A 289 9.30 11.10 1.04
CA PRO A 289 8.87 12.22 0.24
C PRO A 289 8.58 11.78 -1.20
N PHE A 290 7.51 12.31 -1.77
CA PHE A 290 7.27 12.26 -3.20
C PHE A 290 6.82 13.62 -3.72
N VAL A 291 7.17 13.90 -4.97
CA VAL A 291 6.81 15.15 -5.66
C VAL A 291 6.01 14.82 -6.89
N LEU A 292 4.89 15.51 -7.08
CA LEU A 292 4.03 15.41 -8.26
C LEU A 292 4.27 16.62 -9.18
N ASP A 293 4.29 16.38 -10.49
CA ASP A 293 4.47 17.40 -11.52
C ASP A 293 3.11 17.95 -11.96
N LEU A 294 2.76 19.16 -11.52
CA LEU A 294 1.49 19.80 -11.85
C LEU A 294 1.51 20.53 -13.20
N LEU A 295 2.57 20.39 -13.99
CA LEU A 295 2.61 20.88 -15.37
C LEU A 295 2.45 19.76 -16.39
N LYS A 296 2.60 18.49 -15.97
CA LYS A 296 2.51 17.32 -16.86
C LYS A 296 1.63 16.19 -16.34
N GLY A 297 1.28 16.22 -15.05
CA GLY A 297 0.65 15.11 -14.35
C GLY A 297 1.66 14.01 -14.00
N GLY A 298 1.37 13.25 -12.95
CA GLY A 298 2.22 12.15 -12.51
C GLY A 298 3.32 12.56 -11.52
N TYR A 299 4.21 11.62 -11.23
CA TYR A 299 5.39 11.85 -10.40
C TYR A 299 6.41 12.76 -11.10
N MET A 300 7.15 13.53 -10.31
CA MET A 300 8.22 14.38 -10.79
C MET A 300 9.41 13.53 -11.24
N ASP A 301 9.69 13.57 -12.54
CA ASP A 301 10.98 13.15 -13.06
C ASP A 301 12.00 14.28 -12.86
N PHE A 302 12.85 14.10 -11.84
CA PHE A 302 13.89 15.04 -11.43
C PHE A 302 15.02 15.20 -12.45
N THR A 303 15.18 14.25 -13.37
CA THR A 303 16.16 14.39 -14.47
C THR A 303 15.78 15.50 -15.43
N ARG A 304 14.54 15.99 -15.40
CA ARG A 304 14.12 17.19 -16.15
C ARG A 304 14.45 18.48 -15.42
N LEU A 305 14.64 18.44 -14.11
CA LEU A 305 14.93 19.61 -13.28
C LEU A 305 16.44 19.84 -13.14
N LEU A 306 17.18 18.77 -12.84
CA LEU A 306 18.59 18.85 -12.47
C LEU A 306 19.50 18.38 -13.59
N LYS A 307 20.65 19.05 -13.73
CA LYS A 307 21.79 18.62 -14.54
C LYS A 307 22.52 17.51 -13.78
N ASP A 308 23.24 16.69 -14.54
CA ASP A 308 24.11 15.65 -13.99
C ASP A 308 23.36 14.68 -13.05
N VAL A 309 22.09 14.38 -13.34
CA VAL A 309 21.35 13.31 -12.67
C VAL A 309 20.72 12.37 -13.70
N LYS A 310 20.56 11.10 -13.32
CA LYS A 310 19.88 10.07 -14.13
C LYS A 310 19.22 9.06 -13.20
N TYR A 311 18.17 8.39 -13.66
CA TYR A 311 17.65 7.23 -12.93
C TYR A 311 18.55 6.02 -13.22
N GLY A 312 19.12 5.45 -12.16
CA GLY A 312 19.69 4.12 -12.16
C GLY A 312 18.61 3.05 -12.00
N GLU A 313 19.02 1.82 -11.69
CA GLU A 313 18.09 0.69 -11.56
C GLU A 313 17.10 0.87 -10.40
N TYR A 314 17.52 1.52 -9.30
CA TYR A 314 16.71 1.62 -8.08
C TYR A 314 16.56 3.03 -7.51
N LYS A 315 17.29 4.04 -8.01
CA LYS A 315 17.27 5.40 -7.45
C LYS A 315 17.79 6.45 -8.42
N LEU A 316 17.58 7.72 -8.08
CA LEU A 316 18.22 8.83 -8.76
C LEU A 316 19.73 8.82 -8.43
N GLU A 317 20.56 8.79 -9.45
CA GLU A 317 22.02 8.88 -9.35
C GLU A 317 22.48 10.31 -9.65
N TYR A 318 23.46 10.79 -8.90
CA TYR A 318 24.00 12.15 -8.99
C TYR A 318 25.44 12.12 -9.48
N GLY A 319 25.73 12.92 -10.50
CA GLY A 319 27.07 13.08 -11.02
C GLY A 319 27.97 13.89 -10.08
N ASP A 320 29.27 13.65 -10.20
CA ASP A 320 30.35 14.23 -9.40
C ASP A 320 30.21 15.71 -9.04
N ARG A 321 29.78 16.53 -10.01
CA ARG A 321 29.69 17.98 -9.82
C ARG A 321 28.58 18.35 -8.83
N LEU A 322 27.43 17.70 -8.93
CA LEU A 322 26.29 17.91 -8.04
C LEU A 322 26.57 17.27 -6.68
N SER A 323 27.13 16.05 -6.65
CA SER A 323 27.50 15.37 -5.41
C SER A 323 28.48 16.20 -4.57
N ARG A 324 29.57 16.73 -5.17
CA ARG A 324 30.51 17.62 -4.46
C ARG A 324 29.87 18.90 -3.94
N PHE A 325 28.88 19.43 -4.65
CA PHE A 325 28.14 20.60 -4.20
C PHE A 325 27.25 20.27 -3.01
N LEU A 326 26.52 19.17 -3.07
CA LEU A 326 25.66 18.72 -1.98
C LEU A 326 26.47 18.42 -0.71
N SER A 327 27.65 17.78 -0.82
CA SER A 327 28.53 17.58 0.34
C SER A 327 28.99 18.90 0.98
N LYS A 328 29.26 19.94 0.17
CA LYS A 328 29.57 21.28 0.69
C LYS A 328 28.35 21.96 1.29
N ALA A 329 27.18 21.75 0.70
CA ALA A 329 25.92 22.30 1.20
C ALA A 329 25.57 21.69 2.55
N VAL A 330 25.73 20.38 2.75
CA VAL A 330 25.56 19.69 4.05
C VAL A 330 26.43 20.37 5.10
N ASN A 331 27.73 20.52 4.85
CA ASN A 331 28.65 21.17 5.80
C ASN A 331 28.31 22.64 6.12
N ARG A 332 27.58 23.33 5.24
CA ARG A 332 27.24 24.74 5.39
C ARG A 332 25.87 24.97 6.00
N HIS A 333 24.90 24.14 5.65
CA HIS A 333 23.47 24.40 5.84
C HIS A 333 22.74 23.32 6.65
N SER A 334 23.34 22.14 6.85
CA SER A 334 22.72 21.08 7.66
C SER A 334 22.80 21.42 9.15
N GLU A 335 21.69 21.21 9.85
CA GLU A 335 21.62 21.24 11.31
C GLU A 335 21.57 19.84 11.91
N ASP A 336 21.48 18.80 11.07
CA ASP A 336 21.43 17.39 11.47
C ASP A 336 22.79 16.84 11.88
N ASP A 337 22.75 15.71 12.61
CA ASP A 337 23.93 14.97 13.04
C ASP A 337 24.78 14.54 11.84
N LYS A 338 26.10 14.64 11.98
CA LYS A 338 27.07 14.19 10.98
C LYS A 338 26.89 12.70 10.68
N GLU A 339 26.66 11.88 11.69
CA GLU A 339 26.46 10.42 11.52
C GLU A 339 25.30 10.13 10.56
N CYS A 340 24.23 10.93 10.60
CA CYS A 340 23.13 10.82 9.67
C CYS A 340 23.50 11.38 8.30
N THR A 341 24.03 12.59 8.23
CA THR A 341 24.30 13.24 6.93
C THR A 341 25.35 12.53 6.07
N GLU A 342 26.22 11.71 6.66
CA GLU A 342 27.15 10.83 5.91
C GLU A 342 26.43 9.77 5.07
N LEU A 343 25.21 9.40 5.44
CA LEU A 343 24.38 8.42 4.73
C LEU A 343 23.62 9.04 3.55
N LEU A 344 23.53 10.37 3.51
CA LEU A 344 22.75 11.10 2.52
C LEU A 344 23.06 10.69 1.08
N PRO A 345 24.31 10.55 0.61
CA PRO A 345 24.60 10.16 -0.78
C PRO A 345 24.01 8.81 -1.19
N GLN A 346 23.79 7.90 -0.25
CA GLN A 346 23.26 6.57 -0.52
C GLN A 346 21.73 6.54 -0.51
N TYR A 347 21.10 7.31 0.38
CA TYR A 347 19.66 7.26 0.68
C TYR A 347 18.92 8.56 0.31
N MET A 348 19.48 9.35 -0.61
CA MET A 348 18.96 10.67 -0.95
C MET A 348 17.62 10.61 -1.69
N ALA A 349 16.61 11.25 -1.13
CA ALA A 349 15.37 11.62 -1.79
C ALA A 349 15.24 13.16 -1.86
N LEU A 350 14.40 13.64 -2.78
CA LEU A 350 14.18 15.07 -3.02
C LEU A 350 12.77 15.47 -2.63
N MET A 351 12.65 16.62 -2.00
CA MET A 351 11.36 17.21 -1.64
C MET A 351 11.40 18.74 -1.66
N LEU A 352 10.21 19.32 -1.56
CA LEU A 352 10.04 20.75 -1.34
C LEU A 352 9.19 20.95 -0.08
N ASP A 353 9.74 21.69 0.86
CA ASP A 353 9.13 22.02 2.16
C ASP A 353 9.29 23.51 2.51
N LYS A 354 9.97 24.26 1.64
CA LYS A 354 10.27 25.68 1.80
C LYS A 354 10.10 26.37 0.44
N PRO A 355 9.54 27.59 0.39
CA PRO A 355 9.17 28.24 -0.87
C PRO A 355 10.35 28.59 -1.78
N ASP A 356 11.56 28.68 -1.23
CA ASP A 356 12.77 29.09 -1.94
C ASP A 356 13.92 28.07 -1.85
N LYS A 357 13.66 26.86 -1.36
CA LYS A 357 14.65 25.79 -1.20
C LYS A 357 14.16 24.45 -1.69
N MET A 358 15.09 23.62 -2.15
CA MET A 358 14.90 22.20 -2.39
C MET A 358 15.63 21.44 -1.29
N SER A 359 14.96 20.45 -0.72
CA SER A 359 15.51 19.63 0.35
C SER A 359 15.94 18.28 -0.19
N PHE A 360 17.14 17.87 0.20
CA PHE A 360 17.74 16.57 -0.06
C PHE A 360 17.81 15.86 1.27
N VAL A 361 17.06 14.78 1.41
CA VAL A 361 16.80 14.12 2.70
C VAL A 361 17.05 12.62 2.60
N ILE A 362 17.28 11.98 3.74
CA ILE A 362 17.44 10.53 3.85
C ILE A 362 16.05 9.86 3.85
N SER A 363 15.88 8.88 2.97
CA SER A 363 14.67 8.06 2.81
C SER A 363 15.05 6.63 2.46
N GLY A 364 14.23 5.66 2.85
CA GLY A 364 14.45 4.24 2.52
C GLY A 364 15.69 3.61 3.17
N ILE A 365 16.12 4.10 4.33
CA ILE A 365 17.20 3.46 5.10
C ILE A 365 16.67 2.30 5.93
N GLY A 366 17.49 1.25 6.13
CA GLY A 366 17.10 0.08 6.91
C GLY A 366 16.80 0.40 8.38
N HIS A 367 16.03 -0.49 9.03
CA HIS A 367 15.47 -0.32 10.38
C HIS A 367 16.51 0.10 11.45
N ALA A 368 17.77 -0.33 11.33
CA ALA A 368 18.83 -0.02 12.29
C ALA A 368 19.22 1.46 12.33
N MET A 369 18.96 2.24 11.27
CA MET A 369 19.34 3.64 11.14
C MET A 369 18.12 4.56 10.93
N GLY A 370 16.93 4.12 11.37
CA GLY A 370 15.68 4.87 11.22
C GLY A 370 15.70 6.27 11.86
N VAL A 371 16.58 6.51 12.85
CA VAL A 371 16.77 7.84 13.47
C VAL A 371 17.22 8.91 12.47
N CYS A 372 17.85 8.52 11.37
CA CYS A 372 18.34 9.45 10.35
C CYS A 372 17.32 9.77 9.26
N LEU A 373 16.13 9.16 9.28
CA LEU A 373 15.08 9.41 8.31
C LEU A 373 14.63 10.88 8.35
N GLY A 374 14.58 11.52 7.18
CA GLY A 374 14.25 12.94 7.03
C GLY A 374 15.42 13.91 7.26
N SER A 375 16.55 13.47 7.83
CA SER A 375 17.76 14.30 7.95
C SER A 375 18.38 14.59 6.58
N GLY A 376 19.04 15.73 6.43
CA GLY A 376 19.74 16.09 5.21
C GLY A 376 20.05 17.59 5.10
N VAL A 377 19.73 18.19 3.95
CA VAL A 377 20.06 19.59 3.68
C VAL A 377 19.02 20.27 2.80
N SER A 378 18.62 21.50 3.17
CA SER A 378 17.81 22.39 2.32
C SER A 378 18.69 23.40 1.61
N VAL A 379 18.71 23.36 0.28
CA VAL A 379 19.55 24.24 -0.55
C VAL A 379 18.70 25.32 -1.21
N PRO A 380 19.05 26.62 -1.07
CA PRO A 380 18.36 27.70 -1.77
C PRO A 380 18.38 27.55 -3.30
N PHE A 381 17.27 27.86 -3.97
CA PHE A 381 17.18 27.81 -5.44
C PHE A 381 18.24 28.68 -6.13
N LYS A 382 18.63 29.80 -5.51
CA LYS A 382 19.70 30.67 -6.01
C LYS A 382 21.05 29.93 -6.10
N GLU A 383 21.37 29.09 -5.14
CA GLU A 383 22.59 28.27 -5.12
C GLU A 383 22.48 27.07 -6.06
N LEU A 384 21.27 26.52 -6.25
CA LEU A 384 21.02 25.42 -7.19
C LEU A 384 21.03 25.84 -8.66
N LYS A 385 20.90 27.14 -8.98
CA LYS A 385 20.83 27.67 -10.35
C LYS A 385 21.86 27.08 -11.33
N PRO A 386 23.15 26.88 -10.98
CA PRO A 386 24.12 26.25 -11.89
C PRO A 386 23.78 24.81 -12.27
N TYR A 387 23.04 24.11 -11.41
CA TYR A 387 22.63 22.71 -11.52
C TYR A 387 21.22 22.53 -12.08
N ILE A 388 20.45 23.61 -12.28
CA ILE A 388 19.11 23.54 -12.86
C ILE A 388 19.20 23.52 -14.40
N LYS A 389 18.44 22.62 -15.04
CA LYS A 389 18.34 22.53 -16.51
C LYS A 389 17.62 23.75 -17.10
N PRO A 390 17.98 24.21 -18.31
CA PRO A 390 17.22 25.24 -19.01
C PRO A 390 15.75 24.83 -19.16
N GLY A 391 14.81 25.75 -18.90
CA GLY A 391 13.37 25.51 -18.96
C GLY A 391 12.74 25.01 -17.65
N ALA A 392 13.55 24.56 -16.68
CA ALA A 392 13.05 24.09 -15.39
C ALA A 392 12.73 25.23 -14.41
N GLN A 393 13.02 26.50 -14.74
CA GLN A 393 12.82 27.65 -13.86
C GLN A 393 11.38 27.78 -13.35
N ARG A 394 10.39 27.35 -14.14
CA ARG A 394 8.97 27.36 -13.80
C ARG A 394 8.62 26.51 -12.55
N TYR A 395 9.46 25.54 -12.19
CA TYR A 395 9.29 24.71 -10.99
C TYR A 395 9.89 25.34 -9.73
N PHE A 396 10.63 26.43 -9.87
CA PHE A 396 11.37 27.10 -8.79
C PHE A 396 10.86 28.55 -8.58
N GLN A 397 9.61 28.82 -8.97
CA GLN A 397 8.94 30.10 -8.72
C GLN A 397 8.11 30.00 -7.44
N PRO A 398 8.12 31.03 -6.57
CA PRO A 398 7.35 31.04 -5.33
C PRO A 398 5.86 30.77 -5.52
#